data_AF-A0A7S3CL95-F1
#
_entry.id   AF-A0A7S3CL95-F1
#
_cell.length_a   1.000
_cell.length_b   1.000
_cell.length_c   1.000
_cell.angle_alpha   90.00
_cell.angle_beta   90.00
_cell.angle_gamma   90.00
#
_symmetry.space_group_name_H-M   'P 1'
#
loop_
_entity.id
_entity.type
_entity.pdbx_description
1 polymer ?
#
loop_
_entity_poly.entity_id
_entity_poly.type
_entity_poly.pdbx_seq_one_letter_code
_entity_poly.pdbx_strand_id
1 'polypeptide(L)'
;PLLHPSLPPATTCLSPPKRQQLATMGRVRTKTVKKASRVIIEKYYNRLTLDFDTNKRICEEVAIIQTKRLRNKISGFTTHLMKRIQRGPVRGISLKLQEEERERRMDFVPDESA
;
A
#
# COMPACT_ATOMS: atom_id res chain seq x y z
N PRO A 1 -26.30 -20.86 -60.17
CA PRO A 1 -25.64 -21.52 -59.02
C PRO A 1 -24.81 -20.49 -58.22
N LEU A 2 -25.45 -19.92 -57.19
CA LEU A 2 -24.92 -18.86 -56.35
C LEU A 2 -23.77 -19.37 -55.48
N LEU A 3 -22.59 -18.76 -55.58
CA LEU A 3 -21.49 -18.97 -54.64
C LEU A 3 -21.85 -18.31 -53.30
N HIS A 4 -22.13 -19.13 -52.30
CA HIS A 4 -22.24 -18.72 -50.89
C HIS A 4 -20.84 -18.35 -50.36
N PRO A 5 -20.65 -17.16 -49.76
CA PRO A 5 -19.47 -16.87 -48.96
C PRO A 5 -19.56 -17.54 -47.59
N SER A 6 -18.48 -18.23 -47.20
CA SER A 6 -18.28 -18.82 -45.88
C SER A 6 -18.18 -17.72 -44.80
N LEU A 7 -19.16 -17.69 -43.88
CA LEU A 7 -19.07 -16.95 -42.62
C LEU A 7 -18.14 -17.69 -41.65
N PRO A 8 -17.14 -17.04 -41.01
CA PRO A 8 -16.44 -17.63 -39.86
C PRO A 8 -17.31 -17.54 -38.58
N PRO A 9 -17.20 -18.54 -37.66
CA PRO A 9 -18.01 -18.58 -36.46
C PRO A 9 -17.63 -17.49 -35.45
N ALA A 10 -18.64 -16.75 -35.00
CA ALA A 10 -18.56 -15.87 -33.86
C ALA A 10 -18.40 -16.69 -32.58
N THR A 11 -17.24 -16.66 -31.92
CA THR A 11 -17.06 -16.58 -30.46
C THR A 11 -15.61 -16.83 -30.05
N THR A 12 -14.90 -15.79 -29.62
CA THR A 12 -14.07 -15.84 -28.40
C THR A 12 -13.81 -14.42 -27.92
N CYS A 13 -14.59 -14.04 -26.91
CA CYS A 13 -14.17 -13.24 -25.76
C CYS A 13 -13.29 -12.02 -26.07
N LEU A 14 -13.91 -10.89 -26.40
CA LEU A 14 -13.31 -9.60 -26.11
C LEU A 14 -13.04 -9.54 -24.60
N SER A 15 -11.78 -9.75 -24.20
CA SER A 15 -11.31 -9.33 -22.89
C SER A 15 -11.60 -7.83 -22.77
N PRO A 16 -12.44 -7.37 -21.81
CA PRO A 16 -12.70 -5.95 -21.70
C PRO A 16 -11.38 -5.24 -21.39
N PRO A 17 -10.98 -4.19 -22.15
CA PRO A 17 -9.83 -3.40 -21.77
C PRO A 17 -10.08 -2.85 -20.37
N LYS A 18 -9.06 -2.88 -19.51
CA LYS A 18 -9.04 -2.31 -18.15
C LYS A 18 -9.60 -0.88 -18.19
N ARG A 19 -10.92 -0.74 -18.07
CA ARG A 19 -11.59 0.55 -18.00
C ARG A 19 -11.45 1.03 -16.57
N GLN A 20 -10.57 1.99 -16.36
CA GLN A 20 -10.92 3.18 -15.59
C GLN A 20 -9.90 4.29 -15.84
N GLN A 21 -10.32 5.18 -16.72
CA GLN A 21 -9.66 6.42 -17.08
C GLN A 21 -9.86 7.47 -15.97
N LEU A 22 -8.73 8.05 -15.57
CA LEU A 22 -8.46 9.43 -15.16
C LEU A 22 -9.63 10.31 -14.70
N ALA A 23 -9.63 10.66 -13.41
CA ALA A 23 -10.22 11.90 -12.89
C ALA A 23 -9.24 12.53 -11.88
N THR A 24 -8.73 13.72 -12.22
CA THR A 24 -7.90 14.58 -11.36
C THR A 24 -8.81 15.42 -10.45
N MET A 25 -9.47 14.77 -9.49
CA MET A 25 -9.94 15.29 -8.19
C MET A 25 -10.67 14.16 -7.46
N GLY A 26 -10.51 14.05 -6.12
CA GLY A 26 -11.06 12.95 -5.31
C GLY A 26 -10.08 11.83 -4.91
N ARG A 27 -8.77 12.01 -5.10
CA ARG A 27 -7.72 11.02 -4.72
C ARG A 27 -7.26 11.13 -3.26
N VAL A 28 -8.05 11.74 -2.39
CA VAL A 28 -7.75 11.78 -0.95
C VAL A 28 -8.16 10.45 -0.32
N ARG A 29 -7.21 9.81 0.36
CA ARG A 29 -7.46 8.55 1.08
C ARG A 29 -8.22 8.84 2.37
N THR A 30 -9.24 8.05 2.66
CA THR A 30 -10.10 8.18 3.85
C THR A 30 -9.38 7.81 5.14
N LYS A 31 -9.95 8.22 6.29
CA LYS A 31 -9.40 7.93 7.62
C LYS A 31 -9.22 6.43 7.89
N THR A 32 -10.14 5.59 7.39
CA THR A 32 -10.10 4.13 7.56
C THR A 32 -8.86 3.52 6.91
N VAL A 33 -8.56 3.90 5.67
CA VAL A 33 -7.36 3.46 4.95
C VAL A 33 -6.10 3.90 5.68
N LYS A 34 -6.06 5.18 6.12
CA LYS A 34 -4.91 5.72 6.84
C LYS A 34 -4.69 5.06 8.20
N LYS A 35 -5.76 4.77 8.95
CA LYS A 35 -5.69 4.08 10.24
C LYS A 35 -5.25 2.63 10.08
N ALA A 36 -5.88 1.88 9.18
CA ALA A 36 -5.54 0.47 8.93
C ALA A 36 -4.08 0.29 8.49
N SER A 37 -3.59 1.16 7.59
CA SER A 37 -2.21 1.04 7.10
C SER A 37 -1.18 1.30 8.21
N ARG A 38 -1.43 2.25 9.12
CA ARG A 38 -0.53 2.49 10.25
C ARG A 38 -0.44 1.28 11.17
N VAL A 39 -1.58 0.68 11.51
CA VAL A 39 -1.63 -0.53 12.35
C VAL A 39 -0.89 -1.70 11.71
N ILE A 40 -0.99 -1.86 10.38
CA ILE A 40 -0.26 -2.92 9.66
C ILE A 40 1.26 -2.68 9.75
N ILE A 41 1.71 -1.42 9.59
CA ILE A 41 3.13 -1.06 9.66
C ILE A 41 3.70 -1.26 11.05
N GLU A 42 2.99 -0.83 12.09
CA GLU A 42 3.42 -0.96 13.49
C GLU A 42 3.64 -2.43 13.88
N LYS A 43 2.79 -3.34 13.39
CA LYS A 43 2.83 -4.76 13.77
C LYS A 43 3.73 -5.62 12.87
N TYR A 44 3.81 -5.31 11.58
CA TYR A 44 4.40 -6.20 10.58
C TYR A 44 5.53 -5.56 9.77
N TYR A 45 6.23 -4.57 10.33
CA TYR A 45 7.31 -3.85 9.64
C TYR A 45 8.31 -4.78 8.93
N ASN A 46 8.78 -5.83 9.61
CA ASN A 46 9.79 -6.76 9.09
C ASN A 46 9.33 -7.57 7.87
N ARG A 47 8.02 -7.73 7.68
CA ARG A 47 7.45 -8.46 6.54
C ARG A 47 7.15 -7.54 5.36
N LEU A 48 7.10 -6.23 5.58
CA LEU A 48 6.69 -5.26 4.56
C LEU A 48 7.88 -4.85 3.68
N THR A 49 7.59 -4.58 2.42
CA THR A 49 8.58 -4.17 1.41
C THR A 49 8.17 -2.85 0.74
N LEU A 50 8.97 -2.33 -0.19
CA LEU A 50 8.61 -1.13 -0.96
C LEU A 50 7.68 -1.44 -2.14
N ASP A 51 7.64 -2.71 -2.55
CA ASP A 51 6.88 -3.19 -3.70
C ASP A 51 5.39 -3.30 -3.39
N PHE A 52 4.58 -2.99 -4.41
CA PHE A 52 3.13 -2.98 -4.25
C PHE A 52 2.53 -4.38 -4.25
N ASP A 53 2.98 -5.27 -5.14
CA ASP A 53 2.37 -6.59 -5.33
C ASP A 53 2.66 -7.56 -4.19
N THR A 54 3.84 -7.51 -3.61
CA THR A 54 4.22 -8.23 -2.40
C THR A 54 3.37 -7.78 -1.21
N ASN A 55 3.30 -6.47 -0.97
CA ASN A 55 2.52 -5.90 0.13
C ASN A 55 1.02 -6.15 -0.03
N LYS A 56 0.52 -6.24 -1.27
CA LYS A 56 -0.87 -6.61 -1.56
C LYS A 56 -1.18 -8.02 -1.07
N ARG A 57 -0.30 -8.99 -1.31
CA ARG A 57 -0.44 -10.37 -0.82
C ARG A 57 -0.36 -10.43 0.70
N ILE A 58 0.60 -9.72 1.30
CA ILE A 58 0.73 -9.66 2.76
C ILE A 58 -0.52 -9.04 3.41
N CYS A 59 -1.10 -7.99 2.81
CA CYS A 59 -2.33 -7.40 3.30
C CYS A 59 -3.55 -8.34 3.20
N GLU A 60 -3.53 -9.33 2.30
CA GLU A 60 -4.56 -10.38 2.20
C GLU A 60 -4.44 -11.40 3.32
N GLU A 61 -3.21 -11.75 3.68
CA GLU A 61 -2.93 -12.69 4.78
C GLU A 61 -3.19 -12.06 6.16
N VAL A 62 -2.79 -10.80 6.34
CA VAL A 62 -2.79 -10.13 7.64
C VAL A 62 -4.19 -9.63 8.04
N ALA A 63 -5.01 -9.22 7.08
CA ALA A 63 -6.29 -8.57 7.36
C ALA A 63 -7.41 -9.11 6.47
N ILE A 64 -8.57 -9.36 7.08
CA ILE A 64 -9.78 -9.76 6.37
C ILE A 64 -10.35 -8.52 5.66
N ILE A 65 -9.94 -8.31 4.40
CA ILE A 65 -10.38 -7.18 3.57
C ILE A 65 -11.35 -7.66 2.50
N GLN A 66 -12.61 -7.29 2.69
CA GLN A 66 -13.75 -7.75 1.89
C GLN A 66 -13.71 -7.30 0.42
N THR A 67 -13.19 -6.10 0.14
CA THR A 67 -13.22 -5.55 -1.23
C THR A 67 -11.83 -5.32 -1.80
N LYS A 68 -11.67 -5.67 -3.09
CA LYS A 68 -10.45 -5.42 -3.87
C LYS A 68 -10.02 -3.94 -3.85
N ARG A 69 -10.99 -3.02 -3.88
CA ARG A 69 -10.74 -1.57 -3.88
C ARG A 69 -10.07 -1.10 -2.58
N LEU A 70 -10.57 -1.57 -1.42
CA LEU A 70 -10.00 -1.20 -0.13
C LEU A 70 -8.60 -1.79 0.04
N ARG A 71 -8.41 -3.05 -0.36
CA ARG A 71 -7.12 -3.73 -0.35
C ARG A 71 -6.05 -2.98 -1.13
N ASN A 72 -6.37 -2.54 -2.35
CA ASN A 72 -5.46 -1.77 -3.18
C ASN A 72 -5.14 -0.40 -2.57
N LYS A 73 -6.13 0.28 -1.97
CA LYS A 73 -5.93 1.57 -1.30
C LYS A 73 -5.03 1.44 -0.06
N ILE A 74 -5.20 0.39 0.73
CA ILE A 74 -4.39 0.11 1.94
C ILE A 74 -2.96 -0.25 1.54
N SER A 75 -2.78 -1.20 0.63
CA SER A 75 -1.46 -1.62 0.15
C SER A 75 -0.70 -0.44 -0.47
N GLY A 76 -1.38 0.38 -1.27
CA GLY A 76 -0.78 1.57 -1.89
C GLY A 76 -0.54 2.75 -0.94
N PHE A 77 -1.17 2.79 0.24
CA PHE A 77 -0.83 3.78 1.27
C PHE A 77 0.29 3.26 2.17
N THR A 78 0.34 1.96 2.40
CA THR A 78 1.40 1.27 3.16
C THR A 78 2.75 1.45 2.47
N THR A 79 2.85 1.21 1.15
CA THR A 79 4.08 1.47 0.38
C THR A 79 4.51 2.94 0.42
N HIS A 80 3.53 3.86 0.40
CA HIS A 80 3.82 5.28 0.50
C HIS A 80 4.42 5.66 1.86
N LEU A 81 3.92 5.07 2.95
CA LEU A 81 4.47 5.29 4.29
C LEU A 81 5.87 4.67 4.44
N MET A 82 6.11 3.48 3.89
CA MET A 82 7.44 2.85 3.89
C MET A 82 8.50 3.74 3.24
N LYS A 83 8.19 4.31 2.07
CA LYS A 83 9.07 5.28 1.39
C LYS A 83 9.31 6.56 2.20
N ARG A 84 8.38 6.94 3.09
CA ARG A 84 8.55 8.10 3.97
C ARG A 84 9.39 7.78 5.19
N ILE A 85 9.23 6.59 5.77
CA ILE A 85 10.01 6.13 6.93
C ILE A 85 11.50 6.13 6.60
N GLN A 86 11.88 5.72 5.38
CA GLN A 86 13.28 5.78 4.92
C GLN A 86 13.87 7.20 4.88
N ARG A 87 13.04 8.23 4.71
CA ARG A 87 13.48 9.63 4.64
C ARG A 87 13.52 10.31 6.00
N GLY A 88 12.87 9.72 7.00
CA GLY A 88 12.79 10.28 8.34
C GLY A 88 11.58 9.78 9.14
N PRO A 89 11.48 10.18 10.42
CA PRO A 89 10.41 9.75 11.30
C PRO A 89 9.05 10.25 10.81
N VAL A 90 8.07 9.35 10.76
CA VAL A 90 6.71 9.65 10.30
C VAL A 90 5.79 9.81 11.51
N ARG A 91 5.10 10.96 11.59
CA ARG A 91 4.19 11.25 12.71
C ARG A 91 3.06 10.20 12.84
N GLY A 92 2.88 9.69 14.04
CA GLY A 92 1.79 8.76 14.40
C GLY A 92 2.00 7.34 13.87
N ILE A 93 3.26 6.91 13.76
CA ILE A 93 3.66 5.52 13.59
C ILE A 93 4.75 5.28 14.64
N SER A 94 4.49 4.41 15.61
CA SER A 94 5.52 3.95 16.54
C SER A 94 6.27 2.79 15.90
N LEU A 95 7.53 3.03 15.52
CA LEU A 95 8.44 1.96 15.18
C LEU A 95 9.25 1.64 16.41
N LYS A 96 9.21 0.40 16.90
CA LYS A 96 10.00 -0.03 18.07
C LYS A 96 11.50 0.30 17.91
N LEU A 97 11.99 0.18 16.68
CA LEU A 97 13.37 0.54 16.32
C LEU A 97 13.68 2.03 16.56
N GLN A 98 12.70 2.93 16.40
CA GLN A 98 12.84 4.36 16.66
C GLN A 98 12.77 4.69 18.16
N GLU A 99 12.03 3.90 18.94
CA GLU A 99 11.95 4.07 20.39
C GLU A 99 13.29 3.75 21.04
N GLU A 100 13.93 2.64 20.64
CA GLU A 100 15.26 2.25 21.11
C GLU A 100 16.37 3.24 20.72
N GLU A 101 16.33 3.78 19.49
CA GLU A 101 17.31 4.77 19.03
C GLU A 101 17.13 6.12 19.75
N ARG A 102 15.88 6.49 20.06
CA ARG A 102 15.57 7.71 20.82
C ARG A 102 16.03 7.60 22.28
N GLU A 103 15.85 6.44 22.91
CA GLU A 103 16.22 6.20 24.31
C GLU A 103 17.74 6.39 24.51
N ARG A 104 18.56 5.76 23.65
CA ARG A 104 20.03 5.92 23.68
C ARG A 104 20.51 7.37 23.54
N ARG A 105 19.73 8.22 22.86
CA ARG A 105 20.08 9.63 22.63
C ARG A 105 19.59 10.55 23.75
N MET A 106 18.57 10.16 24.50
CA MET A 106 18.08 10.91 25.65
C MET A 106 18.90 10.63 26.91
N ASP A 107 19.49 9.44 27.03
CA ASP A 107 20.38 9.09 28.16
C ASP A 107 21.77 9.75 28.10
N PHE A 108 22.09 10.40 26.98
CA PHE A 108 23.37 11.11 26.82
C PHE A 108 23.30 12.50 27.45
N VAL A 109 23.73 12.58 28.71
CA VAL A 109 24.02 13.85 29.39
C VAL A 109 25.43 14.27 28.97
N PRO A 110 25.62 15.39 28.25
CA PRO A 110 26.95 15.91 27.97
C PRO A 110 27.61 16.40 29.27
N ASP A 111 28.88 16.07 29.47
CA ASP A 111 29.65 16.44 30.67
C ASP A 111 29.85 17.96 30.82
N GLU A 112 29.76 18.71 29.71
CA GLU A 112 29.86 20.18 29.70
C GLU A 112 28.52 20.81 29.31
N SER A 113 27.96 21.59 30.23
CA SER A 113 26.87 22.53 29.94
C SER A 113 27.50 23.80 29.38
N ALA A 114 27.11 24.20 28.17
CA ALA A 114 27.53 25.49 27.59
C ALA A 114 27.01 26.68 28.40
#